data_AF-A0AB35BGX7-F1
#
_entry.id   AF-A0AB35BGX7-F1
#
_cell.length_a   1.000
_cell.length_b   1.000
_cell.length_c   1.000
_cell.angle_alpha   90.00
_cell.angle_beta   90.00
_cell.angle_gamma   90.00
#
_symmetry.space_group_name_H-M   'P 1'
#
loop_
_entity.id
_entity.type
_entity.pdbx_description
1 polymer ?
#
loop_
_entity_poly.entity_id
_entity_poly.type
_entity_poly.pdbx_seq_one_letter_code
_entity_poly.pdbx_strand_id
1 'polypeptide(L)'
;MGAAVGAGRLSLEQGVARRCAARCAEFVDQLRRIQFDASKQAKVDGFGTLQSGIDLAAKFGKKASGGDYSMVQAIDDHITVVLEMQQTFEKIEAMYSASEDRGTAGINSAGSPL
;
A
#
# COMPACT_ATOMS: atom_id res chain seq x y z
N MET A 1 -9.07 -6.05 -11.28
CA MET A 1 -8.23 -7.17 -10.79
C MET A 1 -8.90 -8.03 -9.70
N GLY A 2 -9.99 -7.60 -9.04
CA GLY A 2 -10.66 -8.38 -7.99
C GLY A 2 -11.41 -9.66 -8.43
N ALA A 3 -11.81 -9.78 -9.70
CA ALA A 3 -12.61 -10.92 -10.17
C ALA A 3 -11.85 -12.26 -10.19
N ALA A 4 -10.52 -12.24 -10.38
CA ALA A 4 -9.71 -13.46 -10.44
C ALA A 4 -9.43 -14.07 -9.05
N VAL A 5 -9.39 -13.24 -8.01
CA VAL A 5 -9.16 -13.66 -6.63
C VAL A 5 -10.39 -14.40 -6.07
N GLY A 6 -11.60 -13.90 -6.37
CA GLY A 6 -12.85 -14.54 -5.96
C GLY A 6 -13.12 -15.92 -6.59
N ALA A 7 -12.45 -16.24 -7.71
CA ALA A 7 -12.63 -17.50 -8.43
C ALA A 7 -11.63 -18.60 -8.05
N GLY A 8 -10.76 -18.37 -7.05
CA GLY A 8 -9.77 -19.37 -6.60
C GLY A 8 -8.68 -19.70 -7.65
N ARG A 9 -8.54 -18.90 -8.71
CA ARG A 9 -7.59 -19.13 -9.81
C ARG A 9 -6.19 -18.55 -9.60
N LEU A 10 -5.94 -17.91 -8.46
CA LEU A 10 -4.63 -17.42 -8.05
C LEU A 10 -4.12 -18.29 -6.89
N SER A 11 -3.41 -19.37 -7.24
CA SER A 11 -2.67 -20.17 -6.26
C SER A 11 -1.28 -19.57 -6.12
N LEU A 12 -1.07 -18.73 -5.10
CA LEU A 12 0.27 -18.36 -4.66
C LEU A 12 0.83 -19.51 -3.81
N GLU A 13 2.12 -19.79 -3.94
CA GLU A 13 2.79 -20.77 -3.08
C GLU A 13 2.67 -20.35 -1.59
N GLN A 14 2.61 -21.32 -0.68
CA GLN A 14 2.41 -21.08 0.75
C GLN A 14 3.41 -20.03 1.27
N GLY A 15 2.90 -19.01 1.97
CA GLY A 15 3.69 -17.92 2.53
C GLY A 15 4.18 -16.86 1.53
N VAL A 16 3.97 -17.02 0.21
CA VAL A 16 4.22 -15.94 -0.76
C VAL A 16 3.28 -14.77 -0.49
N ALA A 17 1.99 -15.02 -0.27
CA ALA A 17 1.01 -13.97 0.00
C ALA A 17 1.39 -13.20 1.28
N ARG A 18 1.77 -13.90 2.36
CA ARG A 18 2.31 -13.28 3.58
C ARG A 18 3.53 -12.39 3.33
N ARG A 19 4.50 -12.86 2.53
CA ARG A 19 5.68 -12.07 2.15
C ARG A 19 5.29 -10.83 1.35
N CYS A 20 4.36 -10.96 0.41
CA CYS A 20 3.87 -9.82 -0.36
C CYS A 20 3.18 -8.78 0.54
N ALA A 21 2.32 -9.20 1.47
CA ALA A 21 1.71 -8.31 2.45
C ALA A 21 2.75 -7.58 3.31
N ALA A 22 3.78 -8.28 3.79
CA ALA A 22 4.87 -7.67 4.55
C ALA A 22 5.64 -6.62 3.73
N ARG A 23 5.90 -6.89 2.44
CA ARG A 23 6.55 -5.92 1.54
C ARG A 23 5.67 -4.72 1.23
N CYS A 24 4.35 -4.88 1.15
CA CYS A 24 3.43 -3.75 1.06
C CYS A 24 3.51 -2.88 2.31
N ALA A 25 3.55 -3.46 3.50
CA ALA A 25 3.70 -2.72 4.75
C ALA A 25 5.03 -1.93 4.81
N GLU A 26 6.15 -2.57 4.47
CA GLU A 26 7.45 -1.90 4.37
C GLU A 26 7.43 -0.74 3.36
N PHE A 27 6.73 -0.91 2.23
CA PHE A 27 6.63 0.12 1.21
C PHE A 27 5.75 1.29 1.66
N VAL A 28 4.65 1.03 2.38
CA VAL A 28 3.83 2.08 3.01
C VAL A 28 4.68 2.92 3.97
N ASP A 29 5.53 2.29 4.78
CA ASP A 29 6.42 3.01 5.70
C ASP A 29 7.42 3.91 4.95
N GLN A 30 7.94 3.46 3.82
CA GLN A 30 8.81 4.27 2.96
C GLN A 30 8.03 5.46 2.36
N LEU A 31 6.83 5.22 1.84
CA LEU A 31 5.98 6.28 1.28
C LEU A 31 5.62 7.33 2.35
N ARG A 32 5.31 6.91 3.58
CA ARG A 32 5.05 7.83 4.70
C ARG A 32 6.25 8.72 5.04
N ARG A 33 7.48 8.17 4.96
CA ARG A 33 8.70 8.98 5.14
C ARG A 33 8.84 10.02 4.05
N ILE A 34 8.61 9.64 2.79
CA ILE A 34 8.65 10.57 1.65
C ILE A 34 7.54 11.63 1.78
N GLN A 35 6.33 11.24 2.21
CA GLN A 35 5.22 12.17 2.45
C GLN A 35 5.60 13.20 3.52
N PHE A 36 6.21 12.74 4.62
CA PHE A 36 6.69 13.62 5.67
C PHE A 36 7.76 14.60 5.16
N ASP A 37 8.73 14.14 4.37
CA ASP A 37 9.75 15.01 3.79
C ASP A 37 9.17 16.00 2.76
N ALA A 38 8.21 15.57 1.94
CA ALA A 38 7.47 16.44 1.03
C ALA A 38 6.69 17.53 1.78
N SER A 39 6.07 17.18 2.93
CA SER A 39 5.35 18.14 3.76
C SER A 39 6.26 19.26 4.31
N LYS A 40 7.53 18.96 4.59
CA LYS A 40 8.51 19.97 5.02
C LYS A 40 8.88 20.95 3.90
N GLN A 41 8.74 20.54 2.65
CA GLN A 41 8.98 21.39 1.47
C GLN A 41 7.79 22.31 1.14
N ALA A 42 6.71 22.28 1.92
CA ALA A 42 5.59 23.20 1.77
C ALA A 42 6.00 24.68 1.89
N LYS A 43 7.10 24.97 2.59
CA LYS A 43 7.69 26.30 2.71
C LYS A 43 9.01 26.36 1.95
N VAL A 44 8.94 26.70 0.67
CA VAL A 44 10.12 26.96 -0.17
C VAL A 44 10.54 28.41 0.04
N ASP A 45 11.83 28.64 0.29
CA ASP A 45 12.44 29.96 0.47
C ASP A 45 13.69 30.09 -0.44
N GLY A 46 14.37 31.23 -0.43
CA GLY A 46 15.61 31.46 -1.17
C GLY A 46 15.44 32.17 -2.52
N PHE A 47 14.24 32.65 -2.84
CA PHE A 47 13.98 33.43 -4.06
C PHE A 47 14.11 34.95 -3.87
N GLY A 48 14.62 35.40 -2.71
CA GLY A 48 14.79 36.81 -2.36
C GLY A 48 13.50 37.48 -1.86
N THR A 49 13.54 38.81 -1.73
CA THR A 49 12.48 39.61 -1.09
C THR A 49 11.60 40.39 -2.07
N LEU A 50 11.90 40.34 -3.37
CA LEU A 50 11.03 40.91 -4.40
C LEU A 50 9.71 40.12 -4.47
N GLN A 51 8.62 40.81 -4.85
CA GLN A 51 7.29 40.19 -4.98
C GLN A 51 7.32 38.95 -5.90
N SER A 52 8.08 38.98 -7.00
CA SER A 52 8.25 37.84 -7.90
C SER A 52 8.88 36.62 -7.22
N GLY A 53 9.81 36.83 -6.28
CA GLY A 53 10.43 35.77 -5.48
C GLY A 53 9.44 35.17 -4.49
N ILE A 54 8.65 36.01 -3.82
CA ILE A 54 7.56 35.59 -2.92
C ILE A 54 6.52 34.76 -3.68
N ASP A 55 6.12 35.20 -4.87
CA ASP A 55 5.16 34.49 -5.71
C ASP A 55 5.71 33.14 -6.19
N LEU A 56 7.01 33.07 -6.49
CA LEU A 56 7.68 31.83 -6.90
C LEU A 56 7.77 30.83 -5.74
N ALA A 57 8.17 31.29 -4.56
CA ALA A 57 8.14 30.51 -3.32
C ALA A 57 6.75 29.90 -3.07
N ALA A 58 5.69 30.71 -3.20
CA ALA A 58 4.32 30.26 -3.02
C ALA A 58 3.90 29.22 -4.08
N LYS A 59 4.30 29.39 -5.34
CA LYS A 59 4.01 28.43 -6.42
C LYS A 59 4.68 27.08 -6.19
N PHE A 60 5.96 27.07 -5.78
CA PHE A 60 6.66 25.82 -5.49
C PHE A 60 6.18 25.17 -4.20
N GLY A 61 5.87 25.94 -3.16
CA GLY A 61 5.26 25.43 -1.93
C GLY A 61 3.95 24.67 -2.22
N LYS A 62 3.10 25.21 -3.10
CA LYS A 62 1.86 24.56 -3.55
C LYS A 62 2.08 23.24 -4.28
N LYS A 63 3.20 23.08 -5.02
CA LYS A 63 3.55 21.79 -5.64
C LYS A 63 3.88 20.72 -4.59
N ALA A 64 4.50 21.12 -3.47
CA ALA A 64 4.81 20.20 -2.39
C ALA A 64 3.55 19.85 -1.57
N SER A 65 2.77 20.85 -1.15
CA SER A 65 1.58 20.66 -0.30
C SER A 65 0.53 21.76 -0.54
N GLY A 66 -0.75 21.43 -0.39
CA GLY A 66 -1.85 22.41 -0.37
C GLY A 66 -2.20 23.07 -1.72
N GLY A 67 -1.48 22.72 -2.79
CA GLY A 67 -1.87 23.05 -4.16
C GLY A 67 -2.70 21.96 -4.83
N ASP A 68 -3.16 22.25 -6.04
CA ASP A 68 -3.89 21.29 -6.87
C ASP A 68 -2.99 20.09 -7.19
N TYR A 69 -3.47 18.90 -6.82
CA TYR A 69 -2.74 17.63 -6.85
C TYR A 69 -1.26 17.73 -6.42
N SER A 70 -1.06 18.19 -5.18
CA SER A 70 0.28 18.31 -4.58
C SER A 70 1.01 16.96 -4.44
N MET A 71 2.34 16.99 -4.29
CA MET A 71 3.14 15.80 -4.03
C MET A 71 2.66 15.01 -2.81
N VAL A 72 2.25 15.69 -1.74
CA VAL A 72 1.65 15.05 -0.56
C VAL A 72 0.39 14.27 -0.91
N GLN A 73 -0.49 14.83 -1.76
CA GLN A 73 -1.70 14.14 -2.21
C GLN A 73 -1.36 12.93 -3.07
N ALA A 74 -0.45 13.07 -4.04
CA ALA A 74 -0.04 11.97 -4.90
C ALA A 74 0.55 10.79 -4.12
N ILE A 75 1.30 11.06 -3.05
CA ILE A 75 1.84 10.02 -2.17
C ILE A 75 0.74 9.37 -1.35
N ASP A 76 -0.26 10.12 -0.89
CA ASP A 76 -1.41 9.59 -0.14
C ASP A 76 -2.24 8.62 -0.98
N ASP A 77 -2.48 8.98 -2.24
CA ASP A 77 -3.17 8.12 -3.21
C ASP A 77 -2.36 6.83 -3.44
N HIS A 78 -1.03 6.92 -3.54
CA HIS A 78 -0.16 5.74 -3.65
C HIS A 78 -0.21 4.87 -2.39
N ILE A 79 -0.19 5.46 -1.19
CA ILE A 79 -0.33 4.72 0.07
C ILE A 79 -1.65 3.94 0.07
N THR A 80 -2.74 4.58 -0.36
CA THR A 80 -4.06 3.95 -0.45
C THR A 80 -4.04 2.71 -1.33
N VAL A 81 -3.47 2.81 -2.54
CA VAL A 81 -3.35 1.66 -3.45
C VAL A 81 -2.50 0.53 -2.85
N VAL A 82 -1.39 0.86 -2.18
CA VAL A 82 -0.51 -0.17 -1.59
C VAL A 82 -1.19 -0.85 -0.39
N LEU A 83 -1.99 -0.13 0.40
CA LEU A 83 -2.81 -0.72 1.46
C LEU A 83 -3.88 -1.67 0.90
N GLU A 84 -4.52 -1.32 -0.23
CA GLU A 84 -5.46 -2.22 -0.91
C GLU A 84 -4.77 -3.50 -1.41
N MET A 85 -3.54 -3.37 -1.92
CA MET A 85 -2.71 -4.51 -2.30
C MET A 85 -2.39 -5.39 -1.10
N GLN A 86 -1.98 -4.79 0.03
CA GLN A 86 -1.70 -5.52 1.28
C GLN A 86 -2.92 -6.35 1.72
N GLN A 87 -4.09 -5.72 1.81
CA GLN A 87 -5.33 -6.39 2.21
C GLN A 87 -5.70 -7.54 1.26
N THR A 88 -5.40 -7.38 -0.03
CA THR A 88 -5.63 -8.44 -1.02
C THR A 88 -4.75 -9.65 -0.75
N PHE A 89 -3.46 -9.44 -0.44
CA PHE A 89 -2.55 -10.53 -0.10
C PHE A 89 -2.92 -11.21 1.23
N GLU A 90 -3.32 -10.44 2.23
CA GLU A 90 -3.80 -10.98 3.52
C GLU A 90 -5.05 -11.86 3.33
N LYS A 91 -5.98 -11.44 2.46
CA LYS A 91 -7.16 -12.26 2.10
C LYS A 91 -6.77 -13.56 1.41
N ILE A 92 -5.80 -13.52 0.50
CA ILE A 92 -5.32 -14.73 -0.19
C ILE A 92 -4.70 -15.73 0.82
N GLU A 93 -3.87 -15.24 1.74
CA GLU A 93 -3.27 -16.08 2.79
C GLU A 93 -4.35 -16.72 3.68
N ALA A 94 -5.35 -15.94 4.12
CA ALA A 94 -6.44 -16.45 4.95
C ALA A 94 -7.29 -17.52 4.23
N MET A 95 -7.57 -17.33 2.93
CA MET A 95 -8.27 -18.33 2.12
C MET A 95 -7.45 -19.61 1.96
N TYR A 96 -6.13 -19.51 1.85
CA TYR A 96 -5.24 -20.66 1.77
C TYR A 96 -5.25 -21.47 3.08
N SER A 97 -5.06 -20.81 4.24
CA SER A 97 -5.13 -21.47 5.55
C SER A 97 -6.47 -22.18 5.79
N ALA A 98 -7.58 -21.52 5.47
CA ALA A 98 -8.91 -22.12 5.62
C ALA A 98 -9.14 -23.33 4.70
N SER A 99 -8.49 -23.37 3.53
CA SER A 99 -8.58 -24.50 2.60
C SER A 99 -7.75 -25.70 3.06
N GLU A 100 -6.54 -25.45 3.58
CA GLU A 100 -5.67 -26.48 4.19
C GLU A 100 -6.31 -27.12 5.43
N ASP A 101 -6.92 -26.33 6.31
CA ASP A 101 -7.60 -26.83 7.51
C ASP A 101 -8.75 -27.79 7.14
N ARG A 102 -9.55 -27.42 6.13
CA ARG A 102 -10.65 -28.27 5.63
C ARG A 102 -10.14 -29.54 4.97
N GLY A 103 -9.05 -29.46 4.20
CA GLY A 103 -8.40 -30.63 3.59
C GLY A 103 -7.90 -31.61 4.64
N THR A 104 -7.19 -31.10 5.65
CA THR A 104 -6.64 -31.89 6.75
C THR A 104 -7.75 -32.54 7.61
N ALA A 105 -8.82 -31.81 7.93
CA ALA A 105 -9.98 -32.34 8.64
C ALA A 105 -10.68 -33.46 7.84
N GLY A 106 -10.82 -33.30 6.52
CA GLY A 106 -11.38 -34.31 5.62
C GLY A 106 -10.55 -35.60 5.61
N ILE A 107 -9.23 -35.48 5.47
CA ILE A 107 -8.30 -36.63 5.49
C ILE A 107 -8.34 -37.35 6.84
N ASN A 108 -8.32 -36.63 7.96
CA ASN A 108 -8.40 -37.23 9.30
C ASN A 108 -9.74 -37.94 9.54
N SER A 109 -10.84 -37.41 9.01
CA SER A 109 -12.16 -38.06 9.10
C SER A 109 -12.24 -39.34 8.26
N ALA A 110 -11.58 -39.37 7.10
CA ALA A 110 -11.53 -40.53 6.21
C ALA A 110 -10.50 -41.59 6.67
N GLY A 111 -9.53 -41.21 7.51
CA GLY A 111 -8.46 -42.07 8.02
C GLY A 111 -8.73 -42.70 9.39
N SER A 112 -9.90 -42.49 10.01
CA SER A 112 -10.25 -43.16 11.27
C SER A 112 -10.65 -44.61 11.00
N PRO A 113 -9.90 -45.63 11.49
CA PRO A 113 -10.32 -47.02 11.38
C PRO A 113 -11.53 -47.27 12.29
N LEU A 114 -12.49 -48.05 11.80
CA LEU A 114 -13.57 -48.65 12.59
C LEU A 114 -13.03 -49.51 13.73
#